data_AF-A0AAN8ZR57-F1
#
_entry.id   AF-A0AAN8ZR57-F1
#
_cell.length_a   1.000
_cell.length_b   1.000
_cell.length_c   1.000
_cell.angle_alpha   90.00
_cell.angle_beta   90.00
_cell.angle_gamma   90.00
#
_symmetry.space_group_name_H-M   'P 1'
#
loop_
_entity.id
_entity.type
_entity.pdbx_description
1 polymer ?
#
loop_
_entity_poly.entity_id
_entity_poly.type
_entity_poly.pdbx_seq_one_letter_code
_entity_poly.pdbx_strand_id
1 'polypeptide(L)'
;MRCNACWRELEGPAISTTCGHILCTEDANKILSSDAACPICDQVLSKSLMKPVDINPNDEWINMVMAGISPQISILLSVMFYIGQKELEMQFKMNRIVAQCKQKCEVMQEKFTGKLEQVHTAYQKMAKRCQMMEQEIESLSKDKQELQEKFAEKSRQKRKLDEMYDQLRNEFESMKRSAIQPANSFYARNEHDLFTNPVNMMDNRDPIRKDWSVPETPGPREEIWAPARQNSSNSGPFDVSGGSPAKQARIPIDPGNRRPGARPGFGAGVGNASMTLRNLILSPIKRPQLSRGRPQMFT
;
A
#
# COMPACT_ATOMS: atom_id res chain seq x y z
N MET A 1 -45.08 -0.95 -25.20
CA MET A 1 -45.03 -0.14 -23.95
C MET A 1 -44.33 -0.94 -22.85
N ARG A 2 -43.81 -0.33 -21.78
CA ARG A 2 -43.17 -1.07 -20.67
C ARG A 2 -43.90 -0.77 -19.36
N CYS A 3 -43.84 -1.70 -18.42
CA CYS A 3 -44.35 -1.51 -17.06
C CYS A 3 -43.46 -0.50 -16.32
N ASN A 4 -44.05 0.48 -15.65
CA ASN A 4 -43.29 1.51 -14.94
C ASN A 4 -42.70 1.02 -13.61
N ALA A 5 -43.11 -0.16 -13.13
CA ALA A 5 -42.55 -0.82 -11.94
C ALA A 5 -41.38 -1.75 -12.30
N CYS A 6 -41.64 -2.82 -13.06
CA CYS A 6 -40.60 -3.80 -13.40
C CYS A 6 -39.85 -3.55 -14.71
N TRP A 7 -40.26 -2.57 -15.52
CA TRP A 7 -39.64 -2.21 -16.80
C TRP A 7 -39.62 -3.31 -17.86
N ARG A 8 -40.39 -4.39 -17.65
CA ARG A 8 -40.66 -5.42 -18.66
C ARG A 8 -41.59 -4.88 -19.73
N GLU A 9 -41.47 -5.43 -20.93
CA GLU A 9 -42.37 -5.13 -22.04
C GLU A 9 -43.78 -5.62 -21.72
N LEU A 10 -44.77 -4.80 -22.05
CA LEU A 10 -46.18 -5.10 -21.86
C LEU A 10 -46.73 -5.69 -23.15
N GLU A 11 -47.32 -6.88 -23.06
CA GLU A 11 -47.98 -7.59 -24.15
C GLU A 11 -49.44 -7.83 -23.75
N GLY A 12 -50.39 -7.24 -24.49
CA GLY A 12 -51.83 -7.37 -24.22
C GLY A 12 -52.32 -6.49 -23.05
N PRO A 13 -53.07 -7.04 -22.07
CA PRO A 13 -53.72 -6.25 -21.03
C PRO A 13 -52.72 -5.70 -20.01
N ALA A 14 -52.79 -4.39 -19.78
CA ALA A 14 -52.06 -3.68 -18.74
C ALA A 14 -53.03 -2.98 -17.79
N ILE A 15 -52.50 -2.40 -16.71
CA ILE A 15 -53.26 -1.61 -15.75
C ILE A 15 -52.80 -0.15 -15.84
N SER A 16 -53.71 0.75 -16.19
CA SER A 16 -53.51 2.19 -16.11
C SER A 16 -53.97 2.70 -14.75
N THR A 17 -53.22 3.62 -14.17
CA THR A 17 -53.54 4.27 -12.89
C THR A 17 -54.07 5.69 -13.11
N THR A 18 -54.84 6.23 -12.16
CA THR A 18 -55.29 7.63 -12.23
C THR A 18 -54.14 8.65 -12.21
N CYS A 19 -52.95 8.27 -11.76
CA CYS A 19 -51.75 9.11 -11.83
C CYS A 19 -51.01 9.01 -13.18
N GLY A 20 -51.55 8.29 -14.16
CA GLY A 20 -51.00 8.23 -15.52
C GLY A 20 -49.85 7.22 -15.70
N HIS A 21 -49.54 6.42 -14.68
CA HIS A 21 -48.54 5.36 -14.78
C HIS A 21 -49.16 4.02 -15.19
N ILE A 22 -48.40 3.24 -15.97
CA ILE A 22 -48.86 1.97 -16.51
C ILE A 22 -48.10 0.79 -15.89
N LEU A 23 -48.84 -0.25 -15.53
CA LEU A 23 -48.36 -1.39 -14.76
C LEU A 23 -48.70 -2.70 -15.48
N CYS A 24 -47.87 -3.73 -15.32
CA CYS A 24 -48.28 -5.09 -15.66
C CYS A 24 -49.28 -5.59 -14.60
N THR A 25 -50.06 -6.61 -14.96
CA THR A 25 -51.06 -7.21 -14.06
C THR A 25 -50.41 -7.74 -12.79
N GLU A 26 -49.21 -8.33 -12.87
CA GLU A 26 -48.53 -8.86 -11.68
C GLU A 26 -48.15 -7.75 -10.70
N ASP A 27 -47.55 -6.66 -11.19
CA ASP A 27 -47.09 -5.58 -10.31
C ASP A 27 -48.26 -4.75 -9.78
N ALA A 28 -49.32 -4.55 -10.57
CA ALA A 28 -50.55 -3.93 -10.09
C ALA A 28 -51.17 -4.73 -8.93
N ASN A 29 -51.24 -6.06 -9.06
CA ASN A 29 -51.74 -6.93 -8.00
C ASN A 29 -50.84 -6.92 -6.75
N LYS A 30 -49.51 -6.91 -6.92
CA LYS A 30 -48.56 -6.76 -5.80
C LYS A 30 -48.76 -5.44 -5.06
N ILE A 31 -48.86 -4.33 -5.79
CA ILE A 31 -49.05 -3.00 -5.20
C ILE A 31 -50.34 -2.96 -4.38
N LEU A 32 -51.45 -3.49 -4.92
CA LEU A 32 -52.73 -3.56 -4.19
C LEU A 32 -52.70 -4.47 -2.95
N SER A 33 -51.74 -5.39 -2.88
CA SER A 33 -51.57 -6.34 -1.76
C SER A 33 -50.56 -5.85 -0.72
N SER A 34 -49.76 -4.82 -1.03
CA SER A 34 -48.78 -4.21 -0.14
C SER A 34 -49.25 -2.83 0.33
N ASP A 35 -48.48 -1.78 0.06
CA ASP A 35 -48.70 -0.42 0.55
C ASP A 35 -49.70 0.36 -0.31
N ALA A 36 -50.17 -0.26 -1.40
CA ALA A 36 -51.09 0.33 -2.36
C ALA A 36 -50.62 1.72 -2.84
N ALA A 37 -49.32 1.95 -3.00
CA ALA A 37 -48.76 3.21 -3.46
C ALA A 37 -48.14 3.06 -4.86
N CYS A 38 -48.28 4.09 -5.70
CA CYS A 38 -47.64 4.13 -7.00
C CYS A 38 -46.11 4.20 -6.84
N PRO A 39 -45.32 3.30 -7.46
CA PRO A 39 -43.86 3.29 -7.29
C PRO A 39 -43.13 4.44 -7.98
N ILE A 40 -43.86 5.35 -8.64
CA ILE A 40 -43.29 6.46 -9.41
C ILE A 40 -43.57 7.82 -8.76
N CYS A 41 -44.77 8.02 -8.21
CA CYS A 41 -45.19 9.30 -7.63
C CYS A 41 -45.79 9.17 -6.23
N ASP A 42 -45.72 7.98 -5.62
CA ASP A 42 -46.20 7.67 -4.27
C ASP A 42 -47.69 7.94 -4.02
N GLN A 43 -48.47 8.21 -5.07
CA GLN A 43 -49.92 8.35 -4.94
C GLN A 43 -50.53 7.04 -4.44
N VAL A 44 -51.36 7.11 -3.40
CA VAL A 44 -52.14 5.98 -2.91
C VAL A 44 -53.14 5.56 -3.98
N LEU A 45 -53.08 4.28 -4.34
CA LEU A 45 -53.89 3.60 -5.32
C LEU A 45 -54.87 2.67 -4.61
N SER A 46 -55.94 2.32 -5.32
CA SER A 46 -56.91 1.34 -4.91
C SER A 46 -57.44 0.63 -6.15
N LYS A 47 -58.22 -0.45 -5.98
CA LYS A 47 -58.82 -1.18 -7.10
C LYS A 47 -59.66 -0.28 -8.01
N SER A 48 -60.30 0.77 -7.48
CA SER A 48 -61.11 1.69 -8.30
C SER A 48 -60.27 2.70 -9.09
N LEU A 49 -59.07 3.03 -8.61
CA LEU A 49 -58.10 3.94 -9.24
C LEU A 49 -57.18 3.26 -10.27
N MET A 50 -57.35 1.95 -10.45
CA MET A 50 -56.65 1.12 -11.41
C MET A 50 -57.65 0.61 -12.45
N LYS A 51 -57.38 0.83 -13.74
CA LYS A 51 -58.24 0.42 -14.85
C LYS A 51 -57.49 -0.48 -15.81
N PRO A 52 -58.05 -1.64 -16.19
CA PRO A 52 -57.47 -2.45 -17.25
C PRO A 52 -57.50 -1.65 -18.54
N VAL A 53 -56.39 -1.68 -19.27
CA VAL A 53 -56.22 -1.04 -20.57
C VAL A 53 -55.57 -2.05 -21.51
N ASP A 54 -56.06 -2.09 -22.74
CA ASP A 54 -55.39 -2.84 -23.80
C ASP A 54 -54.28 -2.00 -24.40
N ILE A 55 -53.07 -2.55 -24.48
CA ILE A 55 -51.91 -1.89 -25.10
C ILE A 55 -52.01 -1.92 -26.63
N ASN A 56 -52.82 -2.83 -27.18
CA ASN A 56 -53.03 -2.96 -28.61
C ASN A 56 -54.54 -2.90 -28.95
N PRO A 57 -55.20 -1.76 -28.72
CA PRO A 57 -56.62 -1.62 -28.97
C PRO A 57 -56.95 -1.75 -30.46
N ASN A 58 -58.15 -2.23 -30.77
CA ASN A 58 -58.66 -2.32 -32.15
C ASN A 58 -59.16 -0.96 -32.68
N ASP A 59 -59.39 -0.88 -33.99
CA ASP A 59 -59.83 0.36 -34.65
C ASP A 59 -61.19 0.88 -34.14
N GLU A 60 -62.12 -0.01 -33.79
CA GLU A 60 -63.43 0.37 -33.24
C GLU A 60 -63.28 1.14 -31.92
N TRP A 61 -62.43 0.63 -31.02
CA TRP A 61 -62.13 1.28 -29.75
C TRP A 61 -61.40 2.60 -29.97
N ILE A 62 -60.42 2.64 -30.89
CA ILE A 62 -59.69 3.87 -31.23
C ILE A 62 -60.67 4.93 -31.73
N ASN A 63 -61.56 4.58 -32.67
CA ASN A 63 -62.56 5.49 -33.23
C ASN A 63 -63.51 5.99 -32.14
N MET A 64 -63.94 5.13 -31.23
CA MET A 64 -64.82 5.50 -30.10
C MET A 64 -64.15 6.51 -29.16
N VAL A 65 -62.90 6.28 -28.75
CA VAL A 65 -62.18 7.18 -27.83
C VAL A 65 -61.84 8.51 -28.49
N MET A 66 -61.59 8.50 -29.79
CA MET A 66 -61.27 9.71 -30.55
C MET A 66 -62.52 10.53 -30.93
N ALA A 67 -63.71 9.95 -30.86
CA ALA A 67 -64.96 10.65 -31.16
C ALA A 67 -65.18 11.83 -30.20
N GLY A 68 -65.26 13.05 -30.76
CA GLY A 68 -65.44 14.28 -29.97
C GLY A 68 -64.15 14.88 -29.41
N ILE A 69 -62.99 14.26 -29.63
CA ILE A 69 -61.67 14.84 -29.31
C ILE A 69 -61.11 15.52 -30.56
N SER A 70 -60.75 16.80 -30.44
CA SER A 70 -60.09 17.54 -31.51
C SER A 70 -58.74 16.88 -31.86
N PRO A 71 -58.40 16.69 -33.15
CA PRO A 71 -57.14 16.06 -33.56
C PRO A 71 -55.90 16.73 -32.95
N GLN A 72 -55.95 18.04 -32.73
CA GLN A 72 -54.87 18.80 -32.11
C GLN A 72 -54.63 18.37 -30.65
N ILE A 73 -55.69 18.15 -29.88
CA ILE A 73 -55.61 17.76 -28.46
C ILE A 73 -55.08 16.32 -28.34
N SER A 74 -55.58 15.40 -29.17
CA SER A 74 -55.14 13.99 -29.13
C SER A 74 -53.65 13.83 -29.47
N ILE A 75 -53.16 14.58 -30.46
CA ILE A 75 -51.72 14.57 -30.82
C ILE A 75 -50.88 15.11 -29.66
N LEU A 76 -51.28 16.23 -29.05
CA LEU A 76 -50.53 16.82 -27.94
C LEU A 76 -50.45 15.87 -26.73
N LEU A 77 -51.57 15.28 -26.31
CA LEU A 77 -51.61 14.39 -25.15
C LEU A 77 -50.80 13.11 -25.39
N SER A 78 -50.89 12.52 -26.58
CA SER A 78 -50.12 11.31 -26.93
C SER A 78 -48.62 11.58 -26.95
N VAL A 79 -48.17 12.71 -27.52
CA VAL A 79 -46.77 13.11 -27.53
C VAL A 79 -46.25 13.37 -26.11
N MET A 80 -47.00 14.13 -25.30
CA MET A 80 -46.63 14.41 -23.91
C MET A 80 -46.50 13.11 -23.09
N PHE A 81 -47.46 12.20 -23.23
CA PHE A 81 -47.41 10.90 -22.58
C PHE A 81 -46.18 10.10 -23.02
N TYR A 82 -45.92 10.01 -24.33
CA TYR A 82 -44.76 9.30 -24.86
C TYR A 82 -43.43 9.87 -24.31
N ILE A 83 -43.29 11.20 -24.30
CA ILE A 83 -42.11 11.87 -23.73
C ILE A 83 -41.96 11.54 -22.25
N GLY A 84 -43.04 11.65 -21.47
CA GLY A 84 -43.03 11.31 -20.03
C GLY A 84 -42.62 9.87 -19.77
N GLN A 85 -43.10 8.92 -20.57
CA GLN A 85 -42.71 7.51 -20.44
C GLN A 85 -41.23 7.29 -20.80
N LYS A 86 -40.71 8.02 -21.79
CA LYS A 86 -39.28 7.96 -22.15
C LYS A 86 -38.39 8.58 -21.07
N GLU A 87 -38.83 9.66 -20.44
CA GLU A 87 -38.13 10.26 -19.31
C GLU A 87 -38.06 9.28 -18.13
N LEU A 88 -39.19 8.66 -17.77
CA LEU A 88 -39.21 7.65 -16.71
C LEU A 88 -38.27 6.47 -17.02
N GLU A 89 -38.25 6.00 -18.28
CA GLU A 89 -37.36 4.91 -18.71
C GLU A 89 -35.88 5.31 -18.57
N MET A 90 -35.55 6.54 -18.94
CA MET A 90 -34.20 7.08 -18.80
C MET A 90 -33.81 7.25 -17.32
N GLN A 91 -34.70 7.79 -16.48
CA GLN A 91 -34.51 7.94 -15.04
C GLN A 91 -34.24 6.60 -14.37
N PHE A 92 -35.01 5.56 -14.70
CA PHE A 92 -34.77 4.22 -14.17
C PHE A 92 -33.39 3.67 -14.56
N LYS A 93 -33.01 3.77 -15.83
CA LYS A 93 -31.69 3.34 -16.32
C LYS A 93 -30.56 4.12 -15.65
N MET A 94 -30.72 5.44 -15.52
CA MET A 94 -29.76 6.32 -14.86
C MET A 94 -29.59 5.96 -13.38
N ASN A 95 -30.69 5.80 -12.65
CA ASN A 95 -30.67 5.39 -11.24
C ASN A 95 -29.98 4.05 -11.04
N ARG A 96 -30.18 3.08 -11.94
CA ARG A 96 -29.48 1.79 -11.90
C ARG A 96 -27.97 1.94 -12.13
N ILE A 97 -27.55 2.80 -13.06
CA ILE A 97 -26.13 3.09 -13.30
C ILE A 97 -25.51 3.81 -12.10
N VAL A 98 -26.20 4.80 -11.53
CA VAL A 98 -25.77 5.54 -10.33
C VAL A 98 -25.62 4.60 -9.14
N ALA A 99 -26.60 3.73 -8.90
CA ALA A 99 -26.53 2.72 -7.83
C ALA A 99 -25.35 1.77 -8.01
N GLN A 100 -25.12 1.29 -9.23
CA GLN A 100 -23.95 0.43 -9.53
C GLN A 100 -22.63 1.17 -9.33
N CYS A 101 -22.55 2.44 -9.72
CA CYS A 101 -21.36 3.28 -9.51
C CYS A 101 -21.09 3.47 -8.02
N LYS A 102 -22.13 3.82 -7.24
CA LYS A 102 -22.07 3.97 -5.79
C LYS A 102 -21.57 2.68 -5.11
N GLN A 103 -22.13 1.54 -5.47
CA GLN A 103 -21.70 0.23 -4.95
C GLN A 103 -20.22 -0.05 -5.26
N LYS A 104 -19.76 0.24 -6.48
CA LYS A 104 -18.34 0.07 -6.85
C LYS A 104 -17.44 1.01 -6.05
N CYS A 105 -17.86 2.25 -5.82
CA CYS A 105 -17.14 3.20 -5.00
C CYS A 105 -17.04 2.74 -3.54
N GLU A 106 -18.15 2.27 -2.95
CA GLU A 106 -18.18 1.74 -1.58
C GLU A 106 -17.24 0.53 -1.41
N VAL A 107 -17.32 -0.46 -2.32
CA VAL A 107 -16.43 -1.63 -2.29
C VAL A 107 -14.96 -1.24 -2.45
N MET A 108 -14.66 -0.26 -3.31
CA MET A 108 -13.30 0.22 -3.50
C MET A 108 -12.80 0.96 -2.25
N GLN A 109 -13.63 1.82 -1.66
CA GLN A 109 -13.33 2.55 -0.43
C GLN A 109 -13.04 1.59 0.72
N GLU A 110 -13.87 0.57 0.93
CA GLU A 110 -13.67 -0.45 1.96
C GLU A 110 -12.33 -1.17 1.80
N LYS A 111 -11.98 -1.56 0.56
CA LYS A 111 -10.68 -2.21 0.28
C LYS A 111 -9.49 -1.30 0.58
N PHE A 112 -9.58 -0.01 0.26
CA PHE A 112 -8.50 0.95 0.55
C PHE A 112 -8.37 1.20 2.04
N THR A 113 -9.48 1.39 2.75
CA THR A 113 -9.51 1.56 4.21
C THR A 113 -8.89 0.34 4.89
N GLY A 114 -9.29 -0.89 4.50
CA GLY A 114 -8.73 -2.11 5.07
C GLY A 114 -7.22 -2.25 4.82
N LYS A 115 -6.71 -1.86 3.64
CA LYS A 115 -5.26 -1.83 3.39
C LYS A 115 -4.54 -0.78 4.23
N LEU A 116 -5.14 0.39 4.42
CA LEU A 116 -4.58 1.45 5.24
C LEU A 116 -4.46 1.01 6.71
N GLU A 117 -5.50 0.37 7.24
CA GLU A 117 -5.52 -0.19 8.60
C GLU A 117 -4.47 -1.29 8.79
N GLN A 118 -4.27 -2.16 7.80
CA GLN A 118 -3.20 -3.18 7.82
C GLN A 118 -1.82 -2.54 7.89
N VAL A 119 -1.54 -1.55 7.03
CA VAL A 119 -0.27 -0.83 7.02
C VAL A 119 -0.06 -0.08 8.33
N HIS A 120 -1.08 0.60 8.83
CA HIS A 120 -1.03 1.32 10.11
C HIS A 120 -0.73 0.37 11.28
N THR A 121 -1.38 -0.80 11.32
CA THR A 121 -1.14 -1.81 12.35
C THR A 121 0.29 -2.36 12.27
N ALA A 122 0.78 -2.66 11.07
CA ALA A 122 2.15 -3.13 10.87
C ALA A 122 3.19 -2.07 11.28
N TYR A 123 2.94 -0.82 10.91
CA TYR A 123 3.78 0.33 11.30
C TYR A 123 3.83 0.48 12.83
N GLN A 124 2.67 0.48 13.50
CA GLN A 124 2.62 0.58 14.97
C GLN A 124 3.35 -0.57 15.66
N LYS A 125 3.21 -1.80 15.15
CA LYS A 125 3.93 -2.97 15.68
C LYS A 125 5.44 -2.79 15.53
N MET A 126 5.90 -2.32 14.37
CA MET A 126 7.32 -2.09 14.14
C MET A 126 7.87 -0.95 15.00
N ALA A 127 7.13 0.15 15.13
CA ALA A 127 7.50 1.28 15.99
C ALA A 127 7.72 0.84 17.45
N LYS A 128 6.82 0.02 18.00
CA LYS A 128 6.98 -0.56 19.34
C LYS A 128 8.22 -1.45 19.44
N ARG A 129 8.50 -2.25 18.41
CA ARG A 129 9.70 -3.11 18.38
C ARG A 129 10.99 -2.28 18.35
N CYS A 130 11.03 -1.21 17.56
CA CYS A 130 12.16 -0.28 17.55
C CYS A 130 12.39 0.31 18.95
N GLN A 131 11.33 0.81 19.59
CA GLN A 131 11.42 1.37 20.94
C GLN A 131 11.95 0.37 21.97
N MET A 132 11.46 -0.88 21.94
CA MET A 132 11.98 -1.93 22.84
C MET A 132 13.45 -2.23 22.58
N MET A 133 13.87 -2.28 21.31
CA MET A 133 15.25 -2.58 20.95
C MET A 133 16.19 -1.41 21.29
N GLU A 134 15.72 -0.16 21.19
CA GLU A 134 16.46 1.02 21.67
C GLU A 134 16.68 0.96 23.19
N GLN A 135 15.66 0.56 23.97
CA GLN A 135 15.79 0.36 25.41
C GLN A 135 16.77 -0.77 25.75
N GLU A 136 16.74 -1.88 25.01
CA GLU A 136 17.67 -3.00 25.18
C GLU A 136 19.12 -2.58 24.88
N ILE A 137 19.35 -1.82 23.80
CA ILE A 137 20.67 -1.26 23.46
C ILE A 137 21.16 -0.35 24.60
N GLU A 138 20.30 0.50 25.15
CA GLU A 138 20.67 1.38 26.26
C GLU A 138 21.05 0.58 27.52
N SER A 139 20.28 -0.47 27.85
CA SER A 139 20.57 -1.36 28.98
C SER A 139 21.90 -2.08 28.80
N LEU A 140 22.10 -2.73 27.65
CA LEU A 140 23.33 -3.46 27.35
C LEU A 140 24.56 -2.54 27.30
N SER A 141 24.38 -1.30 26.87
CA SER A 141 25.45 -0.29 26.90
C SER A 141 25.88 0.04 28.33
N LYS A 142 24.92 0.19 29.25
CA LYS A 142 25.20 0.40 30.69
C LYS A 142 25.91 -0.81 31.30
N ASP A 143 25.41 -2.02 31.05
CA ASP A 143 26.00 -3.26 31.56
C ASP A 143 27.44 -3.45 31.06
N LYS A 144 27.68 -3.16 29.78
CA LYS A 144 29.03 -3.18 29.18
C LYS A 144 29.97 -2.21 29.90
N GLN A 145 29.52 -0.99 30.17
CA GLN A 145 30.33 0.02 30.87
C GLN A 145 30.66 -0.46 32.29
N GLU A 146 29.67 -0.93 33.04
CA GLU A 146 29.87 -1.44 34.41
C GLU A 146 30.87 -2.60 34.43
N LEU A 147 30.76 -3.54 33.48
CA LEU A 147 31.66 -4.68 33.39
C LEU A 147 33.09 -4.24 33.04
N GLN A 148 33.25 -3.25 32.17
CA GLN A 148 34.53 -2.67 31.81
C GLN A 148 35.20 -1.99 33.02
N GLU A 149 34.43 -1.27 33.83
CA GLU A 149 34.90 -0.65 35.08
C GLU A 149 35.33 -1.72 36.10
N LYS A 150 34.52 -2.77 36.30
CA LYS A 150 34.88 -3.90 37.17
C LYS A 150 36.15 -4.62 36.72
N PHE A 151 36.32 -4.82 35.41
CA PHE A 151 37.52 -5.45 34.86
C PHE A 151 38.76 -4.57 35.05
N ALA A 152 38.62 -3.26 34.83
CA ALA A 152 39.71 -2.30 35.07
C ALA A 152 40.12 -2.29 36.54
N GLU A 153 39.15 -2.31 37.45
CA GLU A 153 39.39 -2.38 38.89
C GLU A 153 40.07 -3.71 39.28
N LYS A 154 39.58 -4.86 38.78
CA LYS A 154 40.23 -6.15 39.01
C LYS A 154 41.66 -6.20 38.47
N SER A 155 41.91 -5.56 37.33
CA SER A 155 43.25 -5.46 36.75
C SER A 155 44.20 -4.59 37.59
N ARG A 156 43.68 -3.57 38.29
CA ARG A 156 44.45 -2.78 39.27
C ARG A 156 44.77 -3.61 40.51
N GLN A 157 43.78 -4.32 41.05
CA GLN A 157 43.95 -5.21 42.21
C GLN A 157 44.98 -6.31 41.94
N LYS A 158 44.91 -6.94 40.74
CA LYS A 158 45.89 -7.95 40.32
C LYS A 158 47.30 -7.38 40.30
N ARG A 159 47.53 -6.22 39.67
CA ARG A 159 48.85 -5.58 39.63
C ARG A 159 49.43 -5.34 41.03
N LYS A 160 48.60 -4.85 41.95
CA LYS A 160 49.00 -4.65 43.35
C LYS A 160 49.39 -5.96 44.05
N LEU A 161 48.65 -7.04 43.79
CA LEU A 161 48.98 -8.37 44.32
C LEU A 161 50.29 -8.91 43.74
N ASP A 162 50.48 -8.79 42.42
CA ASP A 162 51.71 -9.21 41.74
C ASP A 162 52.92 -8.45 42.31
N GLU A 163 52.81 -7.12 42.50
CA GLU A 163 53.85 -6.29 43.13
C GLU A 163 54.18 -6.73 44.57
N MET A 164 53.17 -7.02 45.41
CA MET A 164 53.39 -7.50 46.78
C MET A 164 54.03 -8.89 46.81
N TYR A 165 53.65 -9.77 45.89
CA TYR A 165 54.24 -11.11 45.79
C TYR A 165 55.71 -11.05 45.36
N ASP A 166 56.04 -10.19 44.39
CA ASP A 166 57.41 -9.97 43.94
C ASP A 166 58.26 -9.36 45.06
N GLN A 167 57.71 -8.43 45.86
CA GLN A 167 58.37 -7.90 47.05
C GLN A 167 58.71 -9.02 48.05
N LEU A 168 57.73 -9.84 48.44
CA LEU A 168 57.94 -10.93 49.39
C LEU A 168 58.96 -11.95 48.88
N ARG A 169 58.93 -12.27 47.58
CA ARG A 169 59.91 -13.14 46.93
C ARG A 169 61.32 -12.54 47.01
N ASN A 170 61.47 -11.25 46.72
CA ASN A 170 62.75 -10.57 46.80
C ASN A 170 63.30 -10.53 48.23
N GLU A 171 62.44 -10.30 49.23
CA GLU A 171 62.81 -10.36 50.65
C GLU A 171 63.27 -11.76 51.06
N PHE A 172 62.56 -12.81 50.63
CA PHE A 172 62.95 -14.20 50.89
C PHE A 172 64.33 -14.53 50.28
N GLU A 173 64.57 -14.14 49.03
CA GLU A 173 65.87 -14.33 48.37
C GLU A 173 66.99 -13.51 49.04
N SER A 174 66.70 -12.29 49.48
CA SER A 174 67.63 -11.45 50.24
C SER A 174 68.01 -12.10 51.57
N MET A 175 67.01 -12.55 52.34
CA MET A 175 67.19 -13.28 53.60
C MET A 175 67.99 -14.58 53.41
N LYS A 176 67.72 -15.32 52.34
CA LYS A 176 68.46 -16.53 51.99
C LYS A 176 69.93 -16.22 51.67
N ARG A 177 70.22 -15.15 50.93
CA ARG A 177 71.61 -14.74 50.62
C ARG A 177 72.35 -14.24 51.86
N SER A 178 71.70 -13.48 52.74
CA SER A 178 72.31 -13.00 53.97
C SER A 178 72.56 -14.13 54.99
N ALA A 179 71.75 -15.20 54.97
CA ALA A 179 71.99 -16.40 55.78
C ALA A 179 73.16 -17.29 55.26
N ILE A 180 73.63 -17.10 54.01
CA ILE A 180 74.61 -17.99 53.35
C ILE A 180 76.00 -17.31 53.16
N GLN A 181 76.18 -16.00 53.41
CA GLN A 181 77.52 -15.38 53.33
C GLN A 181 78.31 -15.46 54.65
N PRO A 182 79.54 -16.03 54.66
CA PRO A 182 80.58 -15.68 55.61
C PRO A 182 81.20 -14.34 55.23
N ALA A 183 81.61 -13.54 56.22
CA ALA A 183 82.25 -12.25 56.01
C ALA A 183 83.59 -12.40 55.23
N ASN A 184 83.71 -11.81 54.03
CA ASN A 184 84.88 -11.05 53.56
C ASN A 184 84.78 -10.50 52.12
N SER A 185 85.64 -9.51 51.86
CA SER A 185 85.61 -8.43 50.87
C SER A 185 86.59 -8.61 49.67
N PHE A 186 86.52 -7.68 48.70
CA PHE A 186 87.48 -7.32 47.62
C PHE A 186 87.59 -8.32 46.42
N TYR A 187 87.55 -7.97 45.12
CA TYR A 187 88.03 -6.81 44.34
C TYR A 187 87.17 -6.54 43.08
N ALA A 188 87.22 -5.30 42.58
CA ALA A 188 86.79 -4.90 41.24
C ALA A 188 87.85 -5.21 40.17
N ARG A 189 87.43 -5.62 38.97
CA ARG A 189 88.28 -5.67 37.76
C ARG A 189 87.51 -5.11 36.55
N ASN A 190 88.01 -3.99 36.04
CA ASN A 190 87.62 -3.35 34.78
C ASN A 190 88.15 -4.16 33.58
N GLU A 191 87.42 -4.16 32.48
CA GLU A 191 88.03 -4.10 31.14
C GLU A 191 87.09 -3.37 30.16
N HIS A 192 87.72 -2.60 29.28
CA HIS A 192 87.15 -1.64 28.34
C HIS A 192 87.61 -2.03 26.92
N ASP A 193 87.02 -1.39 25.89
CA ASP A 193 87.48 -1.25 24.49
C ASP A 193 86.91 -2.25 23.46
N LEU A 194 86.62 -1.92 22.19
CA LEU A 194 86.63 -0.72 21.33
C LEU A 194 85.95 -1.13 20.00
N PHE A 195 85.16 -0.26 19.35
CA PHE A 195 85.21 0.10 17.91
C PHE A 195 83.91 0.74 17.40
N THR A 196 84.05 1.91 16.75
CA THR A 196 82.95 2.73 16.22
C THR A 196 83.25 3.16 14.76
N ASN A 197 82.30 2.89 13.84
CA ASN A 197 81.89 3.67 12.63
C ASN A 197 82.81 3.81 11.38
N PRO A 198 82.33 4.35 10.20
CA PRO A 198 80.95 4.53 9.63
C PRO A 198 80.81 4.30 8.07
N VAL A 199 79.62 4.59 7.50
CA VAL A 199 79.29 5.32 6.22
C VAL A 199 78.27 4.67 5.25
N ASN A 200 77.28 5.50 4.86
CA ASN A 200 76.16 5.38 3.90
C ASN A 200 76.53 5.03 2.44
N MET A 201 75.61 4.41 1.68
CA MET A 201 75.19 4.78 0.29
C MET A 201 73.84 4.12 -0.11
N MET A 202 73.13 4.79 -1.03
CA MET A 202 71.77 4.58 -1.63
C MET A 202 71.52 3.14 -2.17
N ASP A 203 70.32 2.62 -2.46
CA ASP A 203 69.18 3.16 -3.23
C ASP A 203 67.94 2.21 -3.15
N ASN A 204 66.81 2.72 -3.63
CA ASN A 204 65.43 2.25 -3.75
C ASN A 204 65.11 0.79 -4.17
N ARG A 205 63.87 0.40 -3.79
CA ARG A 205 62.87 -0.43 -4.51
C ARG A 205 62.73 -1.94 -4.22
N ASP A 206 61.69 -2.24 -3.44
CA ASP A 206 60.85 -3.46 -3.42
C ASP A 206 60.15 -3.74 -4.79
N PRO A 207 59.56 -4.94 -5.07
CA PRO A 207 59.02 -5.93 -4.10
C PRO A 207 59.22 -7.43 -4.46
N ILE A 208 58.70 -8.31 -3.58
CA ILE A 208 58.29 -9.72 -3.79
C ILE A 208 59.24 -10.82 -3.22
N ARG A 209 58.80 -11.35 -2.06
CA ARG A 209 58.60 -12.80 -1.75
C ARG A 209 59.84 -13.66 -1.44
N LYS A 210 60.04 -13.99 -0.14
CA LYS A 210 59.99 -15.36 0.42
C LYS A 210 60.37 -15.43 1.91
N ASP A 211 59.58 -16.22 2.63
CA ASP A 211 59.89 -17.16 3.71
C ASP A 211 60.66 -16.70 4.96
N TRP A 212 59.93 -16.55 6.07
CA TRP A 212 60.35 -17.08 7.37
C TRP A 212 59.23 -17.92 7.98
N SER A 213 59.58 -19.16 8.23
CA SER A 213 58.77 -20.24 8.79
C SER A 213 58.68 -20.11 10.30
N VAL A 214 57.47 -20.21 10.85
CA VAL A 214 57.22 -20.53 12.27
C VAL A 214 56.73 -21.99 12.32
N PRO A 215 57.30 -22.88 13.16
CA PRO A 215 56.80 -24.24 13.31
C PRO A 215 55.42 -24.29 14.00
N GLU A 216 54.50 -25.01 13.35
CA GLU A 216 53.30 -25.68 13.87
C GLU A 216 53.66 -26.65 15.03
N THR A 217 52.79 -27.17 15.91
CA THR A 217 51.36 -27.58 15.92
C THR A 217 51.04 -28.01 17.40
N PRO A 218 49.88 -28.61 17.80
CA PRO A 218 48.62 -28.91 17.11
C PRO A 218 47.31 -28.54 17.87
N GLY A 219 46.19 -28.41 17.11
CA GLY A 219 44.81 -28.30 17.61
C GLY A 219 44.24 -29.62 18.19
N PRO A 220 42.90 -29.83 18.33
CA PRO A 220 41.81 -29.32 17.47
C PRO A 220 40.57 -28.76 18.18
N ARG A 221 39.87 -27.82 17.52
CA ARG A 221 38.52 -27.34 17.86
C ARG A 221 37.57 -27.84 16.77
N GLU A 222 36.73 -28.81 17.10
CA GLU A 222 35.60 -29.25 16.27
C GLU A 222 34.45 -28.25 16.47
N GLU A 223 34.23 -27.37 15.49
CA GLU A 223 32.94 -26.71 15.31
C GLU A 223 32.09 -27.51 14.34
N ILE A 224 30.92 -27.84 14.84
CA ILE A 224 29.89 -28.69 14.27
C ILE A 224 29.23 -27.94 13.09
N TRP A 225 29.46 -28.50 11.90
CA TRP A 225 28.63 -28.55 10.70
C TRP A 225 28.83 -27.50 9.59
N ALA A 226 29.19 -28.04 8.43
CA ALA A 226 29.10 -27.46 7.09
C ALA A 226 27.95 -28.15 6.29
N PRO A 227 27.53 -27.59 5.13
CA PRO A 227 26.17 -27.73 4.58
C PRO A 227 26.03 -28.78 3.46
N ALA A 228 24.80 -29.27 3.21
CA ALA A 228 24.41 -29.77 1.88
C ALA A 228 22.88 -29.87 1.64
N ARG A 229 22.45 -29.16 0.59
CA ARG A 229 21.39 -29.44 -0.43
C ARG A 229 19.89 -29.09 -0.21
N GLN A 230 19.49 -28.12 -1.05
CA GLN A 230 18.36 -28.08 -2.00
C GLN A 230 16.90 -28.21 -1.49
N ASN A 231 16.13 -27.10 -1.55
CA ASN A 231 15.06 -26.93 -2.55
C ASN A 231 14.58 -25.46 -2.63
N SER A 232 14.13 -25.08 -3.83
CA SER A 232 13.76 -23.74 -4.33
C SER A 232 12.46 -23.15 -3.76
N SER A 233 12.38 -21.81 -3.61
CA SER A 233 11.43 -20.94 -4.33
C SER A 233 11.52 -19.46 -3.94
N ASN A 234 12.23 -18.72 -4.80
CA ASN A 234 11.88 -17.43 -5.43
C ASN A 234 11.23 -16.28 -4.62
N SER A 235 12.03 -15.25 -4.34
CA SER A 235 11.60 -13.86 -4.13
C SER A 235 12.07 -13.02 -5.33
N GLY A 236 11.15 -12.55 -6.17
CA GLY A 236 11.47 -11.72 -7.35
C GLY A 236 11.32 -10.22 -7.10
N PRO A 237 12.22 -9.37 -7.65
CA PRO A 237 12.03 -7.93 -7.77
C PRO A 237 11.36 -7.58 -9.12
N PHE A 238 10.51 -6.55 -9.13
CA PHE A 238 9.82 -6.07 -10.33
C PHE A 238 10.76 -5.29 -11.25
N ASP A 239 10.80 -5.65 -12.54
CA ASP A 239 11.27 -4.78 -13.60
C ASP A 239 10.33 -4.85 -14.82
N VAL A 240 10.03 -3.70 -15.42
CA VAL A 240 9.05 -3.51 -16.48
C VAL A 240 9.78 -3.00 -17.72
N SER A 241 9.85 -3.81 -18.78
CA SER A 241 9.74 -3.32 -20.17
C SER A 241 9.71 -4.45 -21.20
N GLY A 242 8.72 -4.35 -22.11
CA GLY A 242 8.94 -4.45 -23.54
C GLY A 242 8.90 -5.83 -24.23
N GLY A 243 7.77 -6.12 -24.90
CA GLY A 243 7.79 -6.61 -26.29
C GLY A 243 7.56 -8.10 -26.58
N SER A 244 6.33 -8.42 -26.99
CA SER A 244 5.82 -9.39 -28.01
C SER A 244 6.79 -10.25 -28.85
N PRO A 245 6.42 -11.45 -29.40
CA PRO A 245 5.15 -11.65 -30.14
C PRO A 245 4.46 -13.06 -30.21
N ALA A 246 3.19 -13.01 -30.66
CA ALA A 246 2.45 -13.92 -31.56
C ALA A 246 2.03 -15.36 -31.15
N LYS A 247 0.70 -15.60 -31.18
CA LYS A 247 -0.04 -16.68 -31.89
C LYS A 247 -1.55 -16.37 -31.80
N GLN A 248 -2.14 -15.81 -32.86
CA GLN A 248 -2.99 -16.48 -33.87
C GLN A 248 -4.25 -17.17 -33.30
N ALA A 249 -5.39 -16.50 -33.46
CA ALA A 249 -6.69 -17.12 -33.74
C ALA A 249 -7.39 -16.29 -34.82
N ARG A 250 -7.93 -16.97 -35.82
CA ARG A 250 -8.33 -16.49 -37.15
C ARG A 250 -9.84 -16.64 -37.32
N ILE A 251 -10.61 -15.56 -37.54
CA ILE A 251 -11.89 -15.57 -38.29
C ILE A 251 -12.10 -14.15 -38.93
N PRO A 252 -12.91 -13.97 -40.00
CA PRO A 252 -12.46 -13.38 -41.27
C PRO A 252 -13.02 -11.95 -41.54
N ILE A 253 -12.42 -11.30 -42.54
CA ILE A 253 -12.68 -9.94 -43.03
C ILE A 253 -13.75 -9.93 -44.12
N ASP A 254 -14.56 -8.87 -44.19
CA ASP A 254 -15.05 -8.30 -45.45
C ASP A 254 -14.99 -6.75 -45.39
N PRO A 255 -14.71 -6.01 -46.50
CA PRO A 255 -14.16 -4.66 -46.49
C PRO A 255 -15.14 -3.54 -46.88
N GLY A 256 -14.85 -2.29 -46.49
CA GLY A 256 -15.52 -1.14 -47.12
C GLY A 256 -15.27 0.25 -46.50
N ASN A 257 -14.46 1.06 -47.20
CA ASN A 257 -14.42 2.54 -47.31
C ASN A 257 -13.80 3.47 -46.23
N ARG A 258 -12.58 3.97 -46.56
CA ARG A 258 -12.12 5.39 -46.78
C ARG A 258 -12.78 6.51 -45.92
N ARG A 259 -12.09 7.46 -45.25
CA ARG A 259 -10.91 8.31 -45.55
C ARG A 259 -10.44 9.08 -44.27
N PRO A 260 -9.28 9.79 -44.27
CA PRO A 260 -8.55 10.26 -43.07
C PRO A 260 -8.76 11.75 -42.72
N GLY A 261 -8.50 12.13 -41.45
CA GLY A 261 -8.47 13.54 -41.03
C GLY A 261 -8.00 13.81 -39.60
N ALA A 262 -6.76 14.31 -39.50
CA ALA A 262 -6.23 15.32 -38.56
C ALA A 262 -6.43 15.19 -37.02
N ARG A 263 -5.31 14.89 -36.34
CA ARG A 263 -4.87 15.55 -35.07
C ARG A 263 -3.82 16.61 -35.46
N PRO A 264 -3.62 17.73 -34.72
CA PRO A 264 -2.99 17.74 -33.38
C PRO A 264 -3.58 18.82 -32.44
N GLY A 265 -3.28 18.92 -31.14
CA GLY A 265 -2.39 18.21 -30.24
C GLY A 265 -2.49 18.86 -28.85
N PHE A 266 -2.04 18.16 -27.81
CA PHE A 266 -1.48 18.74 -26.60
C PHE A 266 -0.60 17.67 -25.98
N GLY A 267 0.71 17.93 -25.97
CA GLY A 267 1.69 17.10 -25.29
C GLY A 267 1.54 17.25 -23.78
N ALA A 268 1.50 16.13 -23.09
CA ALA A 268 1.88 16.06 -21.69
C ALA A 268 2.81 14.86 -21.57
N GLY A 269 4.08 15.17 -21.31
CA GLY A 269 5.13 14.19 -21.13
C GLY A 269 4.81 13.23 -19.98
N VAL A 270 5.51 12.11 -20.02
CA VAL A 270 5.47 11.03 -19.04
C VAL A 270 5.88 11.57 -17.67
N GLY A 271 4.90 12.12 -16.94
CA GLY A 271 5.05 12.64 -15.59
C GLY A 271 4.78 11.54 -14.57
N ASN A 272 5.81 11.22 -13.80
CA ASN A 272 5.85 10.16 -12.81
C ASN A 272 4.71 10.30 -11.77
N ALA A 273 3.69 9.43 -11.84
CA ALA A 273 2.50 9.44 -10.96
C ALA A 273 2.84 9.38 -9.45
N SER A 274 4.05 8.89 -9.13
CA SER A 274 4.62 8.82 -7.79
C SER A 274 4.86 10.20 -7.14
N MET A 275 5.18 11.24 -7.92
CA MET A 275 5.46 12.57 -7.39
C MET A 275 4.16 13.30 -6.98
N THR A 276 3.07 13.12 -7.74
CA THR A 276 1.77 13.73 -7.45
C THR A 276 1.17 13.20 -6.14
N LEU A 277 1.35 11.91 -5.85
CA LEU A 277 0.86 11.30 -4.60
C LEU A 277 1.65 11.76 -3.37
N ARG A 278 2.97 11.98 -3.49
CA ARG A 278 3.78 12.50 -2.38
C ARG A 278 3.40 13.93 -1.98
N ASN A 279 3.03 14.77 -2.94
CA ASN A 279 2.64 16.16 -2.69
C ASN A 279 1.27 16.29 -1.97
N LEU A 280 0.40 15.30 -2.12
CA LEU A 280 -0.91 15.25 -1.44
C LEU A 280 -0.80 14.79 0.03
N ILE A 281 0.23 14.03 0.39
CA ILE A 281 0.37 13.41 1.72
C ILE A 281 1.11 14.33 2.72
N LEU A 282 1.88 15.32 2.26
CA LEU A 282 2.81 16.09 3.11
C LEU A 282 2.54 17.60 3.20
N SER A 283 1.43 18.11 2.67
CA SER A 283 1.10 19.53 2.82
C SER A 283 0.18 19.77 4.03
N PRO A 284 0.54 20.66 5.00
CA PRO A 284 -0.38 21.02 6.07
C PRO A 284 -1.58 21.78 5.49
N ILE A 285 -2.78 21.30 5.78
CA ILE A 285 -4.06 21.88 5.36
C ILE A 285 -4.14 23.34 5.84
N LYS A 286 -4.02 24.30 4.92
CA LYS A 286 -4.49 25.67 5.16
C LYS A 286 -6.01 25.63 5.27
N ARG A 287 -6.53 26.00 6.45
CA ARG A 287 -7.96 26.24 6.69
C ARG A 287 -8.52 27.20 5.63
N PRO A 288 -9.71 26.95 5.05
CA PRO A 288 -10.38 27.95 4.23
C PRO A 288 -10.83 29.12 5.10
N GLN A 289 -10.31 30.32 4.84
CA GLN A 289 -10.88 31.57 5.33
C GLN A 289 -12.23 31.80 4.63
N LEU A 290 -13.29 31.94 5.42
CA LEU A 290 -14.63 32.33 4.96
C LEU A 290 -14.57 33.74 4.37
N SER A 291 -14.64 33.87 3.05
CA SER A 291 -14.82 35.16 2.38
C SER A 291 -16.27 35.61 2.54
N ARG A 292 -16.46 36.55 3.46
CA ARG A 292 -17.70 37.31 3.66
C ARG A 292 -17.73 38.44 2.62
N GLY A 293 -18.81 38.53 1.83
CA GLY A 293 -19.23 39.78 1.18
C GLY A 293 -19.46 39.72 -0.32
N ARG A 294 -20.73 39.57 -0.73
CA ARG A 294 -21.25 40.12 -1.99
C ARG A 294 -22.56 40.85 -1.66
N PRO A 295 -22.74 42.14 -2.03
CA PRO A 295 -24.05 42.76 -2.04
C PRO A 295 -24.80 42.45 -3.34
N GLN A 296 -26.12 42.30 -3.19
CA GLN A 296 -27.15 42.20 -4.22
C GLN A 296 -27.04 43.27 -5.30
N MET A 297 -27.26 42.87 -6.54
CA MET A 297 -27.63 43.76 -7.65
C MET A 297 -29.05 43.36 -8.07
N PHE A 298 -30.02 44.22 -7.78
CA PHE A 298 -31.32 44.27 -8.43
C PHE A 298 -31.41 45.63 -9.13
N THR A 299 -31.47 45.57 -10.46
CA THR A 299 -32.21 46.48 -11.37
C THR A 299 -32.33 45.75 -12.69
#